data_AF-A0A8T0XSH4-F1
#
_entry.id   AF-A0A8T0XSH4-F1
#
_cell.length_a   1.000
_cell.length_b   1.000
_cell.length_c   1.000
_cell.angle_alpha   90.00
_cell.angle_beta   90.00
_cell.angle_gamma   90.00
#
_symmetry.space_group_name_H-M   'P 1'
#
loop_
_entity.id
_entity.type
_entity.pdbx_description
1 polymer ?
#
loop_
_entity_poly.entity_id
_entity_poly.type
_entity_poly.pdbx_seq_one_letter_code
_entity_poly.pdbx_strand_id
1 'polypeptide(L)'
;MDAVRGRHDSALRDIEHALRAPSGTRRELRVNQTVPGLPGPALRPDLQVYNHDQRTVAVVDLAVAFDRQDSDDAASSGLAKAAA
;
A
#
# COMPACT_ATOMS: atom_id res chain seq x y z
N MET A 1 14.15 3.98 9.24
CA MET A 1 13.34 2.95 8.55
C MET A 1 11.85 3.07 8.90
N ASP A 2 11.47 3.41 10.13
CA ASP A 2 10.06 3.42 10.55
C ASP A 2 9.19 4.53 9.95
N ALA A 3 9.75 5.69 9.61
CA ALA A 3 8.97 6.79 9.02
C ALA A 3 8.45 6.46 7.61
N VAL A 4 9.22 5.70 6.82
CA VAL A 4 8.82 5.26 5.48
C VAL A 4 7.72 4.21 5.57
N ARG A 5 7.92 3.20 6.43
CA ARG A 5 6.91 2.17 6.70
C ARG A 5 5.62 2.78 7.24
N GLY A 6 5.71 3.70 8.20
CA GLY A 6 4.56 4.38 8.77
C GLY A 6 3.75 5.18 7.74
N ARG A 7 4.42 5.88 6.81
CA ARG A 7 3.72 6.61 5.74
C ARG A 7 3.06 5.68 4.72
N HIS A 8 3.72 4.58 4.36
CA HIS A 8 3.13 3.53 3.51
C HIS A 8 1.91 2.92 4.20
N ASP A 9 2.02 2.50 5.46
CA ASP A 9 0.93 1.90 6.24
C ASP A 9 -0.25 2.88 6.39
N SER A 10 0.01 4.17 6.64
CA SER A 10 -1.02 5.20 6.69
C SER A 10 -1.75 5.36 5.37
N ALA A 11 -1.02 5.53 4.26
CA ALA A 11 -1.61 5.65 2.94
C ALA A 11 -2.42 4.39 2.55
N LEU A 12 -1.92 3.21 2.89
CA LEU A 12 -2.62 1.95 2.65
C LEU A 12 -3.92 1.87 3.45
N ARG A 13 -3.94 2.31 4.71
CA ARG A 13 -5.15 2.37 5.54
C ARG A 13 -6.19 3.34 4.99
N ASP A 14 -5.77 4.50 4.51
CA ASP A 14 -6.69 5.49 3.92
C ASP A 14 -7.34 4.95 2.65
N ILE A 15 -6.56 4.30 1.78
CA ILE A 15 -7.06 3.64 0.57
C ILE A 15 -7.99 2.47 0.94
N GLU A 16 -7.62 1.64 1.91
CA GLU A 16 -8.48 0.56 2.40
C GLU A 16 -9.84 1.10 2.86
N HIS A 17 -9.85 2.17 3.65
CA HIS A 17 -11.07 2.79 4.15
C HIS A 17 -11.97 3.28 3.00
N ALA A 18 -11.38 3.97 2.02
CA ALA A 18 -12.11 4.45 0.84
C ALA A 18 -12.69 3.30 0.00
N LEU A 19 -11.95 2.20 -0.15
CA LEU A 19 -12.39 1.03 -0.92
C LEU A 19 -13.47 0.20 -0.22
N ARG A 20 -13.50 0.22 1.13
CA ARG A 20 -14.55 -0.43 1.94
C ARG A 20 -15.86 0.37 2.00
N ALA A 21 -15.84 1.64 1.58
CA ALA A 21 -17.05 2.45 1.55
C ALA A 21 -18.14 1.74 0.72
N PRO A 22 -19.42 1.84 1.13
CA PRO A 22 -20.51 1.17 0.44
C PRO A 22 -20.51 1.49 -1.06
N SER A 23 -20.58 0.46 -1.87
CA SER A 23 -20.83 0.56 -3.30
C SER A 23 -21.98 -0.33 -3.68
N GLY A 24 -22.76 0.07 -4.69
CA GLY A 24 -23.81 -0.76 -5.27
C GLY A 24 -23.32 -1.99 -6.04
N THR A 25 -22.05 -2.38 -5.90
CA THR A 25 -21.39 -3.49 -6.60
C THR A 25 -20.88 -4.49 -5.58
N ARG A 26 -21.03 -5.79 -5.86
CA ARG A 26 -20.49 -6.85 -5.01
C ARG A 26 -18.97 -6.93 -5.15
N ARG A 27 -18.27 -6.26 -4.23
CA ARG A 27 -16.81 -6.19 -4.22
C ARG A 27 -16.22 -6.86 -2.98
N GLU A 28 -15.03 -7.42 -3.15
CA GLU A 28 -14.23 -7.99 -2.07
C GLU A 28 -12.85 -7.35 -2.08
N LEU A 29 -12.40 -6.88 -0.92
CA LEU A 29 -11.09 -6.28 -0.72
C LEU A 29 -10.21 -7.22 0.10
N ARG A 30 -9.01 -7.51 -0.41
CA ARG A 30 -7.95 -8.21 0.33
C ARG A 30 -6.73 -7.32 0.40
N VAL A 31 -6.18 -7.16 1.59
CA VAL A 31 -5.03 -6.28 1.85
C VAL A 31 -3.89 -7.16 2.33
N ASN A 32 -2.70 -7.01 1.75
CA ASN A 32 -1.51 -7.75 2.19
C ASN A 32 -1.72 -9.27 2.28
N GLN A 33 -2.49 -9.83 1.34
CA GLN A 33 -2.77 -11.25 1.25
C GLN A 33 -2.18 -11.81 -0.02
N THR A 34 -1.84 -13.10 0.01
CA THR A 34 -1.42 -13.83 -1.19
C THR A 34 -2.56 -13.90 -2.19
N VAL A 35 -2.26 -13.75 -3.49
CA VAL A 35 -3.24 -13.96 -4.56
C VAL A 35 -3.60 -15.46 -4.61
N PRO A 36 -4.89 -15.82 -4.56
CA PRO A 36 -5.34 -17.21 -4.67
C PRO A 36 -4.86 -17.88 -5.96
N GLY A 37 -4.46 -19.15 -5.86
CA GLY A 37 -4.10 -19.95 -7.03
C GLY A 37 -2.69 -19.69 -7.58
N LEU A 38 -1.89 -18.83 -6.97
CA LEU A 38 -0.48 -18.59 -7.32
C LEU A 38 0.48 -19.10 -6.21
N PRO A 39 0.78 -20.41 -6.16
CA PRO A 39 1.74 -20.98 -5.22
C PRO A 39 3.18 -20.81 -5.75
N GLY A 40 3.88 -19.81 -5.24
CA GLY A 40 5.32 -19.52 -5.47
C GLY A 40 5.82 -18.61 -4.34
N PRO A 41 7.00 -17.95 -4.40
CA PRO A 41 7.29 -16.80 -3.53
C PRO A 41 6.18 -15.77 -3.76
N ALA A 42 5.16 -15.86 -2.91
CA ALA A 42 3.80 -15.73 -3.40
C ALA A 42 3.49 -14.26 -3.63
N LEU A 43 2.90 -13.95 -4.79
CA LEU A 43 2.44 -12.61 -5.10
C LEU A 43 1.51 -12.14 -3.98
N ARG A 44 2.05 -11.30 -3.09
CA ARG A 44 1.39 -10.75 -1.91
C ARG A 44 1.34 -9.24 -2.10
N PRO A 45 0.43 -8.76 -2.96
CA PRO A 45 0.30 -7.35 -3.23
C PRO A 45 -0.27 -6.61 -2.02
N ASP A 46 -0.07 -5.29 -2.00
CA ASP A 46 -0.68 -4.44 -0.99
C ASP A 46 -2.21 -4.53 -1.03
N LEU A 47 -2.80 -4.53 -2.23
CA LEU A 47 -4.24 -4.56 -2.44
C LEU A 47 -4.67 -5.53 -3.56
N GLN A 48 -5.77 -6.24 -3.31
CA GLN A 48 -6.52 -6.98 -4.33
C GLN A 48 -7.99 -6.55 -4.24
N VAL A 49 -8.56 -6.06 -5.34
CA VAL A 49 -9.96 -5.65 -5.44
C VAL A 49 -10.68 -6.55 -6.43
N TYR A 50 -11.52 -7.44 -5.92
CA TYR A 50 -12.35 -8.34 -6.72
C TYR A 50 -13.71 -7.69 -6.97
N ASN A 51 -14.10 -7.59 -8.24
CA ASN A 51 -15.45 -7.27 -8.64
C ASN A 51 -16.14 -8.55 -9.09
N HIS A 52 -17.04 -9.07 -8.26
CA HIS A 52 -17.73 -10.34 -8.53
C HIS A 52 -18.79 -10.22 -9.62
N ASP A 53 -19.35 -9.03 -9.82
CA ASP A 53 -20.35 -8.77 -10.85
C ASP A 53 -19.71 -8.78 -12.25
N GLN A 54 -18.51 -8.21 -12.36
CA GLN A 54 -17.76 -8.11 -13.62
C GLN A 54 -16.74 -9.25 -13.82
N ARG A 55 -16.51 -10.07 -12.79
CA ARG A 55 -15.48 -11.13 -12.76
C ARG A 55 -14.07 -10.61 -13.06
N THR A 56 -13.76 -9.43 -12.54
CA THR A 56 -12.45 -8.79 -12.69
C THR A 56 -11.73 -8.69 -11.35
N VAL A 57 -10.40 -8.67 -11.40
CA VAL A 57 -9.54 -8.42 -10.25
C VAL A 57 -8.52 -7.34 -10.60
N ALA A 58 -8.39 -6.34 -9.72
CA ALA A 58 -7.26 -5.41 -9.74
C ALA A 58 -6.27 -5.82 -8.65
N VAL A 59 -5.00 -6.00 -9.04
CA VAL A 59 -3.88 -6.29 -8.14
C VAL A 59 -2.95 -5.08 -8.15
N VAL A 60 -2.70 -4.50 -6.97
CA VAL A 60 -2.04 -3.19 -6.85
C VAL A 60 -1.01 -3.22 -5.75
N ASP A 61 0.19 -2.70 -6.05
CA ASP A 61 1.22 -2.37 -5.08
C ASP A 61 1.35 -0.86 -4.92
N LEU A 62 1.53 -0.40 -3.69
CA LEU A 62 1.60 1.01 -3.34
C LEU A 62 3.06 1.45 -3.22
N ALA A 63 3.47 2.37 -4.09
CA ALA A 63 4.72 3.11 -3.95
C ALA A 63 4.42 4.51 -3.41
N VAL A 64 4.88 4.82 -2.20
CA VAL A 64 4.78 6.16 -1.62
C VAL A 64 6.10 6.90 -1.83
N ALA A 65 6.09 7.93 -2.66
CA ALA A 65 7.24 8.82 -2.80
C ALA A 65 7.45 9.63 -1.51
N PHE A 66 8.71 9.75 -1.09
CA PHE A 66 9.11 10.80 -0.17
C PHE A 66 9.36 12.05 -1.00
N ASP A 67 8.57 13.11 -0.79
CA ASP A 67 8.87 14.40 -1.39
C ASP A 67 10.25 14.88 -0.96
N ARG A 68 10.86 15.59 -1.91
CA ARG A 68 12.24 16.04 -2.00
C ARG A 68 12.78 16.62 -0.69
N GLN A 69 14.03 16.30 -0.37
CA GLN A 69 14.80 17.03 0.62
C GLN A 69 15.00 18.46 0.06
N ASP A 70 14.24 19.44 0.56
CA ASP A 70 14.30 20.83 0.08
C ASP A 70 15.64 21.51 0.42
N SER A 71 16.48 20.87 1.25
CA SER A 71 17.83 21.32 1.59
C SER A 71 18.79 20.13 1.64
N ASP A 72 20.03 20.31 1.14
CA ASP A 72 21.09 19.28 1.15
C ASP A 72 21.85 19.25 2.50
N ASP A 73 21.28 19.85 3.54
CA ASP A 73 21.86 19.86 4.88
C ASP A 73 21.80 18.44 5.48
N ALA A 74 22.94 17.93 5.92
CA ALA A 74 23.06 16.60 6.55
C ALA A 74 22.10 16.40 7.74
N ALA A 75 21.72 17.49 8.44
CA ALA A 75 20.76 17.47 9.54
C ALA A 75 19.30 17.24 9.11
N SER A 76 18.97 17.48 7.83
CA SER A 76 17.63 17.27 7.26
C SER A 76 17.43 15.86 6.70
N SER A 77 18.51 15.08 6.57
CA SER A 77 18.46 13.73 6.04
C SER A 77 17.79 12.76 7.03
N GLY A 78 16.92 11.89 6.49
CA GLY A 78 16.34 10.78 7.25
C GLY A 78 17.37 9.79 7.82
N LEU A 79 18.61 9.80 7.30
CA LEU A 79 19.74 9.03 7.83
C LEU A 79 20.22 9.56 9.19
N ALA A 80 20.21 10.88 9.40
CA ALA A 80 20.62 11.48 10.67
C ALA A 80 19.66 11.12 11.81
N LYS A 81 18.35 11.05 11.54
CA LYS A 81 17.34 10.58 12.50
C LYS A 81 17.44 9.10 12.84
N ALA A 82 18.03 8.29 11.98
CA ALA A 82 18.17 6.84 12.20
C ALA A 82 19.45 6.47 12.98
N ALA A 83 20.35 7.43 13.22
CA ALA A 83 21.63 7.23 13.89
C ALA A 83 21.67 7.78 15.34
N ALA A 84 20.54 8.28 15.86
CA ALA A 84 20.38 8.81 17.21
C ALA A 84 19.63 7.83 18.13
#